data_AF-A0A0J6S8B6-F1
#
_entry.id   AF-A0A0J6S8B6-F1
#
_cell.length_a   1.000
_cell.length_b   1.000
_cell.length_c   1.000
_cell.angle_alpha   90.00
_cell.angle_beta   90.00
_cell.angle_gamma   90.00
#
_symmetry.space_group_name_H-M   'P 1'
#
loop_
_entity.id
_entity.type
_entity.pdbx_description
1 polymer ?
#
loop_
_entity_poly.entity_id
_entity_poly.type
_entity_poly.pdbx_seq_one_letter_code
_entity_poly.pdbx_strand_id
1 'polypeptide(L)'
;MAAASDRSSLVASQGFFGIWPTSDALPLEALEAILNGPLANAFLAERASNQHFTNELLKLLPMPKRALGHVVEAVKKYHSASAAAGAEALRPAGIDDVLNRLLVEVDAEVLRAYDLPPRLERRLLEFFRGHEHERRVDHSFHGWLPENFTAYMPLHEYLGPLVDRNRGAWSLEAFTPAPEEEVQLLRQYIH
;
A
#
# COMPACT_ATOMS: atom_id res chain seq x y z
N MET A 1 -13.09 3.41 2.43
CA MET A 1 -13.72 2.83 3.64
C MET A 1 -12.71 2.92 4.78
N ALA A 2 -13.14 2.78 6.03
CA ALA A 2 -12.26 2.62 7.19
C ALA A 2 -12.77 1.47 8.05
N ALA A 3 -11.87 0.61 8.50
CA ALA A 3 -12.10 -0.50 9.41
C ALA A 3 -11.17 -0.35 10.62
N ALA A 4 -11.61 -0.80 11.79
CA ALA A 4 -10.81 -0.82 13.00
C ALA A 4 -11.04 -2.14 13.72
N SER A 5 -9.98 -2.71 14.29
CA SER A 5 -10.12 -3.89 15.14
C SER A 5 -10.58 -3.48 16.53
N ASP A 6 -11.70 -4.05 16.99
CA ASP A 6 -12.16 -3.88 18.36
C ASP A 6 -11.64 -5.02 19.25
N ARG A 7 -10.93 -4.65 20.31
CA ARG A 7 -10.42 -5.57 21.35
C ARG A 7 -11.11 -5.36 22.70
N SER A 8 -11.92 -4.31 22.80
CA SER A 8 -12.54 -3.87 24.05
C SER A 8 -14.00 -4.32 24.17
N SER A 9 -14.49 -5.11 23.20
CA SER A 9 -15.87 -5.63 23.16
C SER A 9 -16.91 -4.50 23.19
N LEU A 10 -16.65 -3.47 22.42
CA LEU A 10 -17.54 -2.33 22.23
C LEU A 10 -18.79 -2.74 21.44
N VAL A 11 -19.90 -2.06 21.71
CA VAL A 11 -21.16 -2.28 21.00
C VAL A 11 -21.20 -1.37 19.77
N ALA A 12 -21.34 -1.97 18.59
CA ALA A 12 -21.49 -1.24 17.33
C ALA A 12 -22.87 -0.56 17.23
N SER A 13 -22.90 0.72 16.83
CA SER A 13 -24.14 1.44 16.51
C SER A 13 -24.61 1.15 15.07
N GLN A 14 -25.79 1.63 14.68
CA GLN A 14 -26.40 1.35 13.36
C GLN A 14 -25.60 1.85 12.14
N GLY A 15 -24.50 2.58 12.34
CA GLY A 15 -23.62 3.06 11.27
C GLY A 15 -22.42 2.14 10.96
N PHE A 16 -22.26 1.03 11.68
CA PHE A 16 -21.10 0.15 11.56
C PHE A 16 -21.47 -1.23 11.02
N PHE A 17 -20.57 -1.81 10.24
CA PHE A 17 -20.61 -3.21 9.85
C PHE A 17 -19.72 -4.01 10.79
N GLY A 18 -20.31 -4.98 11.48
CA GLY A 18 -19.56 -5.97 12.24
C GLY A 18 -19.08 -7.08 11.32
N ILE A 19 -17.77 -7.35 11.33
CA ILE A 19 -17.15 -8.46 10.60
C ILE A 19 -16.38 -9.29 11.60
N TRP A 20 -16.70 -10.59 11.67
CA TRP A 20 -16.03 -11.54 12.55
C TRP A 20 -15.34 -12.62 11.71
N PRO A 21 -14.03 -12.86 11.91
CA PRO A 21 -13.37 -14.00 11.30
C PRO A 21 -13.99 -15.29 11.86
N THR A 22 -14.26 -16.24 10.97
CA THR A 22 -14.80 -17.56 11.34
C THR A 22 -13.70 -18.59 11.59
N SER A 23 -12.43 -18.22 11.41
CA SER A 23 -11.26 -19.07 11.55
C SER A 23 -10.06 -18.26 12.04
N ASP A 24 -9.24 -18.87 12.90
CA ASP A 24 -7.98 -18.32 13.38
C ASP A 24 -6.94 -18.10 12.27
N ALA A 25 -7.16 -18.68 11.08
CA ALA A 25 -6.33 -18.45 9.90
C ALA A 25 -6.38 -16.99 9.40
N LEU A 26 -7.36 -16.19 9.84
CA LEU A 26 -7.50 -14.78 9.51
C LEU A 26 -7.44 -13.92 10.78
N PRO A 27 -6.23 -13.52 11.22
CA PRO A 27 -6.06 -12.63 12.36
C PRO A 27 -6.76 -11.28 12.16
N LEU A 28 -7.25 -10.69 13.24
CA LEU A 28 -7.97 -9.41 13.20
C LEU A 28 -7.13 -8.28 12.60
N GLU A 29 -5.83 -8.25 12.89
CA GLU A 29 -4.89 -7.27 12.34
C GLU A 29 -4.80 -7.38 10.83
N ALA A 30 -4.79 -8.60 10.29
CA ALA A 30 -4.73 -8.81 8.85
C ALA A 30 -6.05 -8.44 8.18
N LEU A 31 -7.18 -8.77 8.80
CA LEU A 31 -8.51 -8.38 8.30
C LEU A 31 -8.65 -6.85 8.26
N GLU A 32 -8.24 -6.16 9.33
CA GLU A 32 -8.21 -4.70 9.39
C GLU A 32 -7.37 -4.11 8.25
N ALA A 33 -6.16 -4.63 8.04
CA ALA A 33 -5.27 -4.18 6.97
C ALA A 33 -5.85 -4.41 5.58
N ILE A 34 -6.48 -5.57 5.35
CA ILE A 34 -7.12 -5.90 4.07
C ILE A 34 -8.26 -4.93 3.78
N LEU A 35 -9.14 -4.69 4.75
CA LEU A 35 -10.30 -3.81 4.59
C LEU A 35 -9.90 -2.34 4.39
N ASN A 36 -8.83 -1.89 5.05
CA ASN A 36 -8.26 -0.55 4.88
C ASN A 36 -7.30 -0.43 3.68
N GLY A 37 -6.96 -1.56 3.07
CA GLY A 37 -5.96 -1.62 2.01
C GLY A 37 -6.46 -1.04 0.68
N PRO A 38 -5.53 -0.75 -0.25
CA PRO A 38 -5.84 -0.15 -1.53
C PRO A 38 -6.78 -1.02 -2.38
N LEU A 39 -6.59 -2.34 -2.40
CA LEU A 39 -7.39 -3.23 -3.26
C LEU A 39 -8.86 -3.28 -2.83
N ALA A 40 -9.14 -3.43 -1.53
CA ALA A 40 -10.51 -3.45 -1.02
C ALA A 40 -11.20 -2.10 -1.26
N ASN A 41 -10.50 -0.99 -1.01
CA ASN A 41 -11.03 0.33 -1.27
C ASN A 41 -11.31 0.58 -2.75
N ALA A 42 -10.47 0.13 -3.67
CA ALA A 42 -10.69 0.29 -5.11
C ALA A 42 -11.86 -0.58 -5.59
N PHE A 43 -11.94 -1.83 -5.12
CA PHE A 43 -13.04 -2.73 -5.42
C PHE A 43 -14.39 -2.14 -5.00
N LEU A 44 -14.45 -1.55 -3.81
CA LEU A 44 -15.66 -0.89 -3.32
C LEU A 44 -15.94 0.41 -4.07
N ALA A 45 -14.93 1.22 -4.39
CA ALA A 45 -15.10 2.45 -5.15
C ALA A 45 -15.68 2.18 -6.55
N GLU A 46 -15.29 1.07 -7.19
CA GLU A 46 -15.80 0.68 -8.51
C GLU A 46 -17.23 0.14 -8.46
N ARG A 47 -17.62 -0.54 -7.38
CA ARG A 47 -18.88 -1.32 -7.31
C ARG A 47 -19.96 -0.74 -6.41
N ALA A 48 -19.61 0.16 -5.49
CA ALA A 48 -20.59 0.78 -4.61
C ALA A 48 -21.29 1.92 -5.33
N SER A 49 -22.61 1.81 -5.52
CA SER A 49 -23.44 2.94 -5.96
C SER A 49 -23.77 3.83 -4.75
N ASN A 50 -23.53 5.13 -4.84
CA ASN A 50 -23.95 6.14 -3.85
C ASN A 50 -23.53 5.88 -2.40
N GLN A 51 -22.29 5.46 -2.15
CA GLN A 51 -21.70 5.30 -0.80
C GLN A 51 -22.37 4.23 0.09
N HIS A 52 -23.32 3.45 -0.43
CA HIS A 52 -23.94 2.35 0.30
C HIS A 52 -23.13 1.07 0.14
N PHE A 53 -22.28 0.79 1.14
CA PHE A 53 -21.66 -0.52 1.28
C PHE A 53 -22.71 -1.52 1.77
N THR A 54 -22.87 -2.65 1.08
CA THR A 54 -23.80 -3.72 1.49
C THR A 54 -23.02 -4.94 1.94
N ASN A 55 -23.64 -5.75 2.81
CA ASN A 55 -23.06 -7.03 3.25
C ASN A 55 -22.73 -7.95 2.07
N GLU A 56 -23.57 -7.95 1.03
CA GLU A 56 -23.36 -8.75 -0.18
C GLU A 56 -22.12 -8.28 -0.96
N LEU A 57 -21.88 -6.97 -1.03
CA LEU A 57 -20.67 -6.45 -1.68
C LEU A 57 -19.40 -6.81 -0.90
N LEU A 58 -19.44 -6.73 0.43
CA LEU A 58 -18.29 -7.10 1.28
C LEU A 58 -17.93 -8.59 1.16
N LYS A 59 -18.93 -9.48 1.01
CA LYS A 59 -18.69 -10.92 0.78
C LYS A 59 -17.97 -11.21 -0.54
N LEU A 60 -18.01 -10.29 -1.50
CA LEU A 60 -17.34 -10.42 -2.80
C LEU A 60 -15.90 -9.89 -2.80
N LEU A 61 -15.43 -9.33 -1.68
CA LEU A 61 -14.07 -8.83 -1.60
C LEU A 61 -13.07 -9.96 -1.88
N PRO A 62 -12.07 -9.72 -2.76
CA PRO A 62 -11.03 -10.69 -3.00
C PRO A 62 -10.23 -10.89 -1.71
N MET A 63 -9.98 -12.14 -1.33
CA MET A 63 -9.11 -12.47 -0.20
C MET A 63 -7.69 -12.81 -0.68
N PRO A 64 -6.64 -12.43 0.07
CA PRO A 64 -5.27 -12.79 -0.27
C PRO A 64 -5.08 -14.30 -0.33
N LYS A 65 -4.19 -14.75 -1.20
CA LYS A 65 -3.89 -16.19 -1.39
C LYS A 65 -2.72 -16.68 -0.55
N ARG A 66 -1.86 -15.75 -0.11
CA ARG A 66 -0.63 -16.04 0.62
C ARG A 66 -0.81 -15.84 2.13
N ALA A 67 0.15 -16.32 2.91
CA ALA A 67 0.17 -16.18 4.36
C ALA A 67 0.21 -14.71 4.79
N LEU A 68 -0.51 -14.40 5.88
CA LEU A 68 -0.72 -13.03 6.37
C LEU A 68 0.21 -12.64 7.52
N GLY A 69 1.19 -13.49 7.88
CA GLY A 69 2.07 -13.26 9.04
C GLY A 69 2.79 -11.90 8.99
N HIS A 70 3.36 -11.56 7.83
CA HIS A 70 4.04 -10.27 7.64
C HIS A 70 3.10 -9.08 7.67
N VAL A 71 1.85 -9.24 7.21
CA VAL A 71 0.82 -8.21 7.32
C VAL A 71 0.53 -7.93 8.80
N VAL A 72 0.37 -8.99 9.61
CA VAL A 72 0.13 -8.86 11.05
C VAL A 72 1.30 -8.15 11.75
N GLU A 73 2.54 -8.49 11.41
CA GLU A 73 3.74 -7.85 11.96
C GLU A 73 3.79 -6.36 11.62
N ALA A 74 3.56 -5.99 10.35
CA ALA A 74 3.55 -4.61 9.90
C ALA A 74 2.45 -3.79 10.59
N VAL A 75 1.24 -4.35 10.73
CA VAL A 75 0.11 -3.69 11.41
C VAL A 75 0.41 -3.47 12.88
N LYS A 76 0.98 -4.46 13.59
CA LYS A 76 1.38 -4.32 14.99
C LYS A 76 2.43 -3.23 15.19
N LYS A 77 3.40 -3.14 14.27
CA LYS A 77 4.43 -2.10 14.27
C LYS A 77 3.81 -0.71 14.07
N TYR A 78 2.90 -0.57 13.11
CA TYR A 78 2.14 0.67 12.88
C TYR A 78 1.32 1.07 14.12
N HIS A 79 0.52 0.17 14.67
CA HIS A 79 -0.31 0.43 15.85
C HIS A 79 0.52 0.81 17.08
N SER A 80 1.66 0.15 17.29
CA SER A 80 2.56 0.47 18.41
C SER A 80 3.13 1.90 18.29
N ALA A 81 3.54 2.30 17.08
CA ALA A 81 4.03 3.65 16.82
C ALA A 81 2.90 4.70 16.95
N SER A 82 1.70 4.40 16.44
CA SER A 82 0.53 5.28 16.55
C SER A 82 0.10 5.47 18.01
N ALA A 83 0.06 4.39 18.79
CA ALA A 83 -0.27 4.45 20.22
C ALA A 83 0.76 5.24 21.02
N ALA A 84 2.07 5.05 20.73
CA ALA A 84 3.13 5.85 21.36
C ALA A 84 2.99 7.34 21.03
N ALA A 85 2.74 7.67 19.76
CA ALA A 85 2.52 9.04 19.32
C ALA A 85 1.29 9.71 19.97
N GLY A 86 0.21 8.94 20.20
CA GLY A 86 -1.01 9.42 20.84
C GLY A 86 -0.91 9.57 22.36
N ALA A 87 0.04 8.90 23.01
CA ALA A 87 0.25 9.00 24.45
C ALA A 87 1.00 10.27 24.87
N GLU A 88 1.71 10.91 23.94
CA GLU A 88 2.44 12.16 24.19
C GLU A 88 1.54 13.39 24.06
N ALA A 89 1.67 14.34 24.99
CA ALA A 89 0.88 15.58 24.99
C ALA A 89 1.21 16.52 23.81
N LEU A 90 2.43 16.40 23.27
CA LEU A 90 2.90 17.13 22.09
C LEU A 90 3.33 16.09 21.05
N ARG A 91 2.88 16.24 19.80
CA ARG A 91 3.31 15.36 18.72
C ARG A 91 4.81 15.56 18.44
N PRO A 92 5.64 14.50 18.47
CA PRO A 92 7.05 14.59 18.09
C PRO A 92 7.21 15.09 16.66
N ALA A 93 8.24 15.90 16.41
CA ALA A 93 8.58 16.31 15.06
C ALA A 93 8.91 15.09 14.18
N GLY A 94 8.32 15.00 12.99
CA GLY A 94 8.54 13.91 12.03
C GLY A 94 7.77 12.61 12.34
N ILE A 95 6.90 12.58 13.35
CA ILE A 95 6.11 11.38 13.65
C ILE A 95 5.15 11.00 12.52
N ASP A 96 4.55 12.00 11.86
CA ASP A 96 3.67 11.80 10.71
C ASP A 96 4.39 11.07 9.56
N ASP A 97 5.65 11.42 9.28
CA ASP A 97 6.44 10.76 8.24
C ASP A 97 6.73 9.29 8.59
N VAL A 98 7.00 9.03 9.88
CA VAL A 98 7.21 7.67 10.38
C VAL A 98 5.92 6.86 10.23
N LEU A 99 4.78 7.39 10.65
CA LEU A 99 3.49 6.73 10.55
C LEU A 99 3.08 6.50 9.09
N ASN A 100 3.28 7.49 8.22
CA ASN A 100 3.06 7.37 6.79
C ASN A 100 3.89 6.22 6.19
N ARG A 101 5.19 6.15 6.50
CA ARG A 101 6.05 5.07 6.02
C ARG A 101 5.61 3.69 6.53
N LEU A 102 5.23 3.58 7.80
CA LEU A 102 4.74 2.32 8.38
C LEU A 102 3.41 1.89 7.75
N LEU A 103 2.52 2.83 7.46
CA LEU A 103 1.26 2.54 6.78
C LEU A 103 1.49 2.06 5.34
N VAL A 104 2.43 2.69 4.62
CA VAL A 104 2.84 2.26 3.28
C VAL A 104 3.47 0.86 3.32
N GLU A 105 4.23 0.52 4.36
CA GLU A 105 4.74 -0.84 4.61
C GLU A 105 3.60 -1.85 4.83
N VAL A 106 2.57 -1.50 5.59
CA VAL A 106 1.36 -2.34 5.75
C VAL A 106 0.70 -2.61 4.41
N ASP A 107 0.45 -1.58 3.59
CA ASP A 107 -0.19 -1.76 2.29
C ASP A 107 0.68 -2.59 1.33
N ALA A 108 2.00 -2.42 1.38
CA ALA A 108 2.93 -3.20 0.58
C ALA A 108 2.84 -4.70 0.91
N GLU A 109 2.76 -5.04 2.20
CA GLU A 109 2.61 -6.42 2.65
C GLU A 109 1.24 -7.00 2.28
N VAL A 110 0.17 -6.20 2.36
CA VAL A 110 -1.17 -6.60 1.90
C VAL A 110 -1.14 -6.90 0.40
N LEU A 111 -0.58 -6.01 -0.42
CA LEU A 111 -0.46 -6.19 -1.87
C LEU A 111 0.40 -7.40 -2.22
N ARG A 112 1.50 -7.61 -1.50
CA ARG A 112 2.35 -8.80 -1.63
C ARG A 112 1.59 -10.09 -1.33
N ALA A 113 0.67 -10.07 -0.37
CA ALA A 113 -0.16 -11.23 -0.04
C ALA A 113 -1.21 -11.55 -1.13
N TYR A 114 -1.66 -10.53 -1.87
CA TYR A 114 -2.53 -10.69 -3.05
C TYR A 114 -1.79 -11.19 -4.29
N ASP A 115 -0.47 -11.01 -4.35
CA ASP A 115 0.39 -11.47 -5.45
C ASP A 115 -0.05 -10.92 -6.82
N LEU A 116 -0.31 -9.61 -6.86
CA LEU A 116 -0.75 -8.95 -8.09
C LEU A 116 0.42 -8.81 -9.07
N PRO A 117 0.18 -8.93 -10.39
CA PRO A 117 1.18 -8.56 -11.38
C PRO A 117 1.60 -7.07 -11.20
N PRO A 118 2.89 -6.71 -11.35
CA PRO A 118 3.37 -5.34 -11.09
C PRO A 118 2.61 -4.25 -11.85
N ARG A 119 2.16 -4.55 -13.07
CA ARG A 119 1.34 -3.62 -13.87
C ARG A 119 -0.03 -3.34 -13.26
N LEU A 120 -0.68 -4.38 -12.72
CA LEU A 120 -1.99 -4.24 -12.10
C LEU A 120 -1.89 -3.52 -10.76
N GLU A 121 -0.87 -3.86 -9.97
CA GLU A 121 -0.56 -3.14 -8.73
C GLU A 121 -0.30 -1.65 -8.99
N ARG A 122 0.52 -1.33 -9.99
CA ARG A 122 0.75 0.07 -10.38
C ARG A 122 -0.55 0.79 -10.76
N ARG A 123 -1.40 0.17 -11.58
CA ARG A 123 -2.69 0.74 -11.99
C ARG A 123 -3.61 0.97 -10.78
N LEU A 124 -3.60 0.06 -9.82
CA LEU A 124 -4.35 0.17 -8.58
C LEU A 124 -3.86 1.37 -7.74
N LEU A 125 -2.54 1.54 -7.58
CA LEU A 125 -2.00 2.67 -6.83
C LEU A 125 -2.25 4.00 -7.54
N GLU A 126 -2.17 4.02 -8.87
CA GLU A 126 -2.48 5.19 -9.71
C GLU A 126 -3.95 5.62 -9.62
N PHE A 127 -4.87 4.68 -9.40
CA PHE A 127 -6.30 4.99 -9.24
C PHE A 127 -6.56 5.96 -8.08
N PHE A 128 -5.73 5.94 -7.04
CA PHE A 128 -5.85 6.79 -5.87
C PHE A 128 -5.03 8.07 -5.93
N ARG A 129 -4.29 8.31 -7.03
CA ARG A 129 -3.49 9.53 -7.17
C ARG A 129 -4.39 10.76 -7.16
N GLY A 130 -4.04 11.76 -6.36
CA GLY A 130 -4.83 12.97 -6.16
C GLY A 130 -5.98 12.81 -5.14
N HIS A 131 -6.22 11.59 -4.66
CA HIS A 131 -7.23 11.26 -3.65
C HIS A 131 -6.60 10.80 -2.33
N GLU A 132 -5.32 11.11 -2.08
CA GLU A 132 -4.59 10.68 -0.89
C GLU A 132 -5.24 11.22 0.40
N HIS A 133 -5.77 12.45 0.34
CA HIS A 133 -6.47 13.11 1.44
C HIS A 133 -7.81 12.45 1.82
N GLU A 134 -8.37 11.59 0.96
CA GLU A 134 -9.60 10.87 1.27
C GLU A 134 -9.36 9.67 2.19
N ARG A 135 -8.09 9.27 2.35
CA ARG A 135 -7.72 8.20 3.27
C ARG A 135 -7.89 8.68 4.72
N ARG A 136 -8.77 8.00 5.46
CA ARG A 136 -9.09 8.34 6.84
C ARG A 136 -8.01 7.81 7.79
N VAL A 137 -7.02 8.64 8.07
CA VAL A 137 -5.92 8.36 9.01
C VAL A 137 -5.62 9.61 9.84
N ASP A 138 -5.06 9.43 11.04
CA ASP A 138 -4.81 10.52 12.00
C ASP A 138 -3.47 11.25 11.80
N HIS A 139 -2.77 10.95 10.71
CA HIS A 139 -1.49 11.54 10.32
C HIS A 139 -1.50 11.92 8.84
N SER A 140 -0.56 12.76 8.40
CA SER A 140 -0.43 13.11 6.99
C SER A 140 -0.12 11.86 6.14
N PHE A 141 -0.86 11.64 5.05
CA PHE A 141 -0.62 10.56 4.09
C PHE A 141 -0.27 11.15 2.71
N HIS A 142 0.87 10.75 2.16
CA HIS A 142 1.41 11.35 0.92
C HIS A 142 1.37 10.39 -0.28
N GLY A 143 0.62 9.29 -0.17
CA GLY A 143 0.57 8.26 -1.20
C GLY A 143 1.70 7.22 -1.07
N TRP A 144 1.70 6.25 -2.00
CA TRP A 144 2.61 5.10 -1.96
C TRP A 144 3.90 5.30 -2.76
N LEU A 145 3.82 6.00 -3.89
CA LEU A 145 4.90 6.15 -4.87
C LEU A 145 4.99 7.62 -5.30
N PRO A 146 6.21 8.16 -5.47
CA PRO A 146 6.37 9.53 -5.93
C PRO A 146 5.93 9.68 -7.40
N GLU A 147 5.51 10.89 -7.78
CA GLU A 147 4.95 11.17 -9.11
C GLU A 147 5.89 10.83 -10.26
N ASN A 148 7.21 11.01 -10.06
CA ASN A 148 8.24 10.76 -11.05
C ASN A 148 8.64 9.27 -11.16
N PHE A 149 8.08 8.37 -10.35
CA PHE A 149 8.40 6.95 -10.42
C PHE A 149 7.63 6.28 -11.57
N THR A 150 8.35 5.84 -12.60
CA THR A 150 7.76 5.27 -13.84
C THR A 150 7.92 3.76 -13.98
N ALA A 151 8.69 3.11 -13.10
CA ALA A 151 8.95 1.67 -13.18
C ALA A 151 7.75 0.84 -12.73
N TYR A 152 7.52 -0.29 -13.41
CA TYR A 152 6.50 -1.28 -13.03
C TYR A 152 7.10 -2.29 -12.06
N MET A 153 7.15 -1.91 -10.79
CA MET A 153 7.71 -2.70 -9.70
C MET A 153 6.67 -2.82 -8.56
N PRO A 154 6.55 -3.98 -7.89
CA PRO A 154 5.75 -4.10 -6.68
C PRO A 154 6.20 -3.13 -5.58
N LEU A 155 5.26 -2.62 -4.80
CA LEU A 155 5.51 -1.65 -3.74
C LEU A 155 6.48 -2.20 -2.69
N HIS A 156 6.35 -3.47 -2.31
CA HIS A 156 7.26 -4.09 -1.35
C HIS A 156 8.72 -4.17 -1.85
N GLU A 157 8.93 -4.30 -3.16
CA GLU A 157 10.28 -4.24 -3.74
C GLU A 157 10.80 -2.79 -3.78
N TYR A 158 9.92 -1.82 -4.04
CA TYR A 158 10.26 -0.40 -3.99
C TYR A 158 10.70 0.06 -2.60
N LEU A 159 10.04 -0.43 -1.56
CA LEU A 159 10.43 -0.20 -0.15
C LEU A 159 11.67 -1.00 0.26
N GLY A 160 12.02 -2.02 -0.51
CA GLY A 160 13.13 -2.92 -0.23
C GLY A 160 14.50 -2.27 -0.40
N PRO A 161 15.55 -2.91 0.13
CA PRO A 161 16.92 -2.37 0.12
C PRO A 161 17.51 -2.27 -1.29
N LEU A 162 16.94 -2.97 -2.27
CA LEU A 162 17.42 -2.98 -3.65
C LEU A 162 17.27 -1.62 -4.32
N VAL A 163 16.12 -0.96 -4.15
CA VAL A 163 15.90 0.37 -4.74
C VAL A 163 16.74 1.40 -4.00
N ASP A 164 16.75 1.37 -2.67
CA ASP A 164 17.53 2.32 -1.86
C ASP A 164 19.03 2.32 -2.24
N ARG A 165 19.59 1.12 -2.47
CA ARG A 165 20.99 0.95 -2.89
C ARG A 165 21.27 1.31 -4.36
N ASN A 166 20.24 1.38 -5.22
CA ASN A 166 20.40 1.57 -6.67
C ASN A 166 19.74 2.86 -7.20
N ARG A 167 19.46 3.85 -6.33
CA ARG A 167 18.93 5.16 -6.74
C ARG A 167 19.92 6.05 -7.52
N GLY A 168 21.20 5.69 -7.57
CA GLY A 168 22.24 6.48 -8.25
C GLY A 168 22.23 6.34 -9.77
N ALA A 169 22.67 7.38 -10.48
CA ALA A 169 22.81 7.40 -11.95
C ALA A 169 24.03 6.60 -12.46
N TRP A 170 24.64 5.75 -11.62
CA TRP A 170 25.86 5.00 -11.94
C TRP A 170 25.71 4.14 -13.19
N SER A 171 24.49 3.66 -13.50
CA SER A 171 24.22 2.91 -14.72
C SER A 171 24.31 3.76 -15.98
N LEU A 172 23.95 5.05 -15.92
CA LEU A 172 24.16 6.00 -17.03
C LEU A 172 25.63 6.40 -17.18
N GLU A 173 26.39 6.39 -16.07
CA GLU A 173 27.84 6.58 -16.10
C GLU A 173 28.56 5.36 -16.69
N ALA A 174 28.12 4.15 -16.35
CA ALA A 174 28.69 2.89 -16.83
C ALA A 174 28.27 2.53 -18.27
N PHE A 175 27.04 2.86 -18.64
CA PHE A 175 26.49 2.65 -19.99
C PHE A 175 26.27 4.00 -20.66
N THR A 176 27.37 4.68 -20.97
CA THR A 176 27.31 5.86 -21.83
C THR A 176 26.95 5.42 -23.26
N PRO A 177 26.10 6.17 -23.98
CA PRO A 177 25.81 5.89 -25.37
C PRO A 177 27.11 5.78 -26.18
N ALA A 178 27.16 4.84 -27.11
CA ALA A 178 28.30 4.74 -28.04
C ALA A 178 28.48 6.11 -28.76
N PRO A 179 29.73 6.55 -29.00
CA PRO A 179 30.01 7.79 -29.71
C PRO A 179 29.24 7.86 -31.03
N GLU A 180 28.74 9.04 -31.38
CA GLU A 180 27.89 9.24 -32.57
C GLU A 180 28.53 8.69 -33.85
N GLU A 181 29.86 8.74 -33.95
CA GLU A 181 30.64 8.17 -35.07
C GLU A 181 30.50 6.65 -35.18
N GLU A 182 30.54 5.92 -34.06
CA GLU A 182 30.36 4.46 -34.06
C GLU A 182 28.91 4.06 -34.35
N VAL A 183 27.94 4.83 -33.85
CA VAL A 183 26.52 4.62 -34.14
C VAL A 183 26.23 4.82 -35.64
N GLN A 184 26.85 5.82 -36.27
CA GLN A 184 26.73 6.04 -37.70
C GLN A 184 27.38 4.95 -38.54
N LEU A 185 28.54 4.44 -38.11
CA LEU A 185 29.21 3.31 -38.76
C LEU A 185 28.37 2.03 -38.67
N LEU A 186 27.83 1.70 -37.49
CA LEU A 186 26.97 0.52 -37.30
C LEU A 186 25.70 0.57 -38.15
N ARG A 187 25.11 1.76 -38.35
CA ARG A 187 23.95 1.95 -39.24
C ARG A 187 24.24 1.65 -40.72
N GLN A 188 25.50 1.67 -41.15
CA GLN A 188 25.88 1.31 -42.52
C GLN A 188 26.01 -0.22 -42.71
N TYR A 189 26.15 -0.99 -41.62
CA TYR A 189 26.29 -2.45 -41.66
C TYR A 189 25.01 -3.22 -41.32
N ILE A 190 24.00 -2.54 -40.76
CA ILE A 190 22.68 -3.09 -40.49
C ILE A 190 21.76 -2.65 -41.64
N HIS A 191 21.74 -3.43 -42.71
CA HIS A 191 20.74 -3.38 -43.79
C HIS A 191 19.75 -4.53 -43.64
#